data_AF-A0A443L5M1-F1
#
_entry.id   AF-A0A443L5M1-F1
#
_cell.length_a   1.000
_cell.length_b   1.000
_cell.length_c   1.000
_cell.angle_alpha   90.00
_cell.angle_beta   90.00
_cell.angle_gamma   90.00
#
_symmetry.space_group_name_H-M   'P 1'
#
loop_
_entity.id
_entity.type
_entity.pdbx_description
1 polymer ?
#
loop_
_entity_poly.entity_id
_entity_poly.type
_entity_poly.pdbx_seq_one_letter_code
_entity_poly.pdbx_strand_id
1 'polypeptide(L)' 'MYLTSEIKTALRKKRGVLNLTKGEAADKLGINRLTYGRLESPTRNEKVHKGTYEKITNWLAKDY' A
#
# COMPACT_ATOMS: atom_id res chain seq x y z
N MET A 1 -8.42 10.72 0.18
CA MET A 1 -9.23 9.51 0.45
C MET A 1 -8.63 8.77 1.62
N TYR A 2 -9.41 7.99 2.37
CA TYR A 2 -8.90 7.13 3.43
C TYR A 2 -8.77 5.70 2.90
N LEU A 3 -7.74 4.97 3.33
CA LEU A 3 -7.64 3.54 3.05
C LEU A 3 -8.51 2.77 4.04
N THR A 4 -9.42 1.94 3.53
CA THR A 4 -10.18 1.00 4.37
C THR A 4 -9.25 -0.04 4.98
N SER A 5 -9.67 -0.66 6.08
CA SER A 5 -8.92 -1.74 6.72
C SER A 5 -8.68 -2.93 5.77
N GLU A 6 -9.60 -3.18 4.83
CA GLU A 6 -9.44 -4.23 3.82
C GLU A 6 -8.29 -3.90 2.86
N ILE A 7 -8.21 -2.67 2.36
CA ILE A 7 -7.13 -2.24 1.45
C ILE A 7 -5.78 -2.36 2.15
N LYS A 8 -5.69 -1.97 3.43
CA LYS A 8 -4.45 -2.10 4.21
C LYS A 8 -4.04 -3.57 4.38
N THR A 9 -5.03 -4.44 4.62
CA THR A 9 -4.80 -5.89 4.74
C THR A 9 -4.36 -6.49 3.42
N ALA A 10 -4.99 -6.10 2.31
CA ALA A 10 -4.64 -6.52 0.96
C ALA A 10 -3.22 -6.07 0.58
N LEU A 11 -2.83 -4.83 0.89
CA LEU A 11 -1.46 -4.32 0.73
C LEU A 11 -0.45 -5.23 1.43
N ARG A 12 -0.68 -5.53 2.71
CA ARG A 12 0.22 -6.36 3.50
C ARG A 12 0.32 -7.79 2.97
N LYS A 13 -0.82 -8.38 2.58
CA LYS A 13 -0.87 -9.73 1.99
C LYS A 13 -0.11 -9.78 0.68
N LYS A 14 -0.40 -8.86 -0.25
CA LYS A 14 0.25 -8.80 -1.56
C LYS A 14 1.76 -8.61 -1.44
N ARG A 15 2.21 -7.73 -0.53
CA ARG A 15 3.63 -7.58 -0.23
C ARG A 15 4.25 -8.89 0.26
N GLY A 16 3.57 -9.62 1.15
CA GLY A 16 4.00 -10.92 1.65
C GLY A 16 4.08 -11.99 0.57
N VAL A 17 3.08 -12.07 -0.32
CA VAL A 17 3.05 -13.01 -1.46
C VAL A 17 4.21 -12.76 -2.41
N LEU A 18 4.52 -11.50 -2.69
CA LEU A 18 5.64 -11.11 -3.56
C LEU A 18 7.00 -11.13 -2.85
N ASN A 19 7.05 -11.52 -1.57
CA ASN A 19 8.23 -11.51 -0.71
C ASN A 19 9.01 -10.17 -0.73
N LEU A 20 8.28 -9.05 -0.74
CA LEU A 20 8.88 -7.73 -0.81
C LEU A 20 9.11 -7.13 0.58
N THR A 21 10.22 -6.43 0.75
CA THR A 21 10.41 -5.48 1.83
C THR A 21 9.47 -4.29 1.69
N LYS A 22 9.29 -3.52 2.77
CA LYS A 22 8.51 -2.27 2.72
C LYS A 22 9.16 -1.21 1.80
N GLY A 23 10.47 -1.27 1.57
CA GLY A 23 11.17 -0.38 0.65
C GLY A 23 10.80 -0.70 -0.79
N GLU A 24 10.98 -1.95 -1.21
CA GLU A 24 10.69 -2.38 -2.58
C GLU A 24 9.21 -2.20 -2.95
N ALA A 25 8.29 -2.44 -2.01
CA ALA A 25 6.88 -2.18 -2.23
C ALA A 25 6.57 -0.68 -2.39
N ALA A 26 7.28 0.19 -1.65
CA ALA A 26 7.18 1.63 -1.79
C ALA A 26 7.72 2.11 -3.14
N ASP A 27 8.84 1.54 -3.59
CA ASP A 27 9.45 1.84 -4.89
C ASP A 27 8.51 1.43 -6.04
N LYS A 28 7.89 0.24 -5.98
CA LYS A 28 6.88 -0.20 -6.95
C LYS A 28 5.65 0.72 -7.03
N LEU A 29 5.28 1.32 -5.90
CA LEU A 29 4.18 2.29 -5.83
C LEU A 29 4.62 3.74 -6.12
N GLY A 30 5.93 3.99 -6.26
CA GLY A 30 6.49 5.33 -6.44
C GLY A 30 6.15 6.26 -5.28
N ILE A 31 6.27 5.79 -4.05
CA ILE A 31 6.06 6.56 -2.81
C ILE A 31 7.22 6.36 -1.84
N ASN A 32 7.34 7.22 -0.83
CA ASN A 32 8.35 7.08 0.20
C ASN A 32 8.10 5.84 1.09
N ARG A 33 9.15 5.12 1.47
CA ARG A 33 9.10 3.98 2.42
C ARG A 33 8.34 4.29 3.71
N LEU A 34 8.55 5.47 4.30
CA LEU A 34 7.87 5.89 5.52
C LEU A 34 6.36 6.04 5.29
N THR A 35 5.98 6.60 4.14
CA THR A 35 4.58 6.68 3.72
C THR A 35 4.00 5.27 3.63
N TYR A 36 4.64 4.37 2.88
CA TYR A 36 4.21 2.97 2.76
C TYR A 36 4.05 2.29 4.13
N GLY A 37 5.00 2.49 5.04
CA GLY A 37 4.94 1.96 6.40
C GLY A 37 3.72 2.42 7.20
N ARG A 38 3.25 3.66 6.98
CA ARG A 38 2.02 4.17 7.58
C ARG A 38 0.77 3.58 6.93
N LEU A 39 0.79 3.34 5.61
CA LEU A 39 -0.33 2.74 4.89
C LEU A 39 -0.64 1.32 5.38
N GLU A 40 0.39 0.51 5.68
CA GLU A 40 0.21 -0.83 6.24
C GLU A 40 -0.13 -0.85 7.74
N SER A 41 -0.12 0.31 8.42
CA SER A 41 -0.41 0.35 9.84
C SER A 41 -1.91 0.13 10.09
N PRO A 42 -2.29 -0.89 10.89
CA PRO A 42 -3.69 -1.19 11.13
C PRO A 42 -4.40 -0.10 11.96
N THR A 43 -3.65 0.62 12.80
CA THR A 43 -4.17 1.61 13.73
C THR A 43 -4.17 3.04 13.19
N ARG A 44 -3.43 3.32 12.11
CA ARG A 44 -3.36 4.67 11.53
C ARG A 44 -4.41 4.87 10.47
N ASN A 45 -5.20 5.93 10.60
CA ASN A 45 -6.13 6.35 9.57
C ASN A 45 -5.50 7.45 8.69
N GLU A 46 -4.61 7.06 7.78
CA GLU A 46 -3.88 8.00 6.95
C GLU A 46 -4.75 8.50 5.77
N LYS A 47 -4.85 9.82 5.61
CA LYS A 47 -5.44 10.42 4.43
C LYS A 47 -4.41 10.39 3.29
N VAL A 48 -4.75 9.70 2.21
CA VAL A 48 -3.92 9.60 1.01
C VAL A 48 -4.43 10.53 -0.10
N HIS A 49 -3.49 11.07 -0.87
CA HIS A 49 -3.79 11.78 -2.11
C HIS A 49 -4.47 10.83 -3.11
N LYS A 50 -5.35 11.37 -3.96
CA LYS A 50 -6.12 10.57 -4.95
C LYS A 50 -5.20 9.72 -5.83
N GLY A 51 -4.13 10.32 -6.37
CA GLY A 51 -3.17 9.58 -7.20
C GLY A 51 -2.45 8.44 -6.45
N THR A 52 -2.16 8.59 -5.16
CA THR A 52 -1.58 7.50 -4.35
C THR A 52 -2.59 6.38 -4.14
N TYR A 53 -3.85 6.73 -3.89
CA TYR A 53 -4.94 5.76 -3.77
C TYR A 53 -5.10 4.93 -5.05
N GLU A 54 -5.13 5.58 -6.22
CA GLU A 54 -5.22 4.92 -7.52
C GLU A 54 -4.02 4.00 -7.79
N LYS A 55 -2.80 4.43 -7.47
CA LYS A 55 -1.61 3.56 -7.59
C LYS A 55 -1.73 2.31 -6.73
N ILE A 56 -2.24 2.44 -5.50
CA ILE A 56 -2.46 1.32 -4.59
C ILE A 56 -3.51 0.37 -5.14
N THR A 57 -4.69 0.87 -5.54
CA THR A 57 -5.77 0.02 -6.05
C THR A 57 -5.36 -0.67 -7.34
N ASN A 58 -4.69 0.03 -8.26
CA ASN A 58 -4.16 -0.54 -9.49
C ASN A 58 -3.09 -1.60 -9.20
N TRP A 59 -2.19 -1.34 -8.25
CA TRP A 59 -1.20 -2.34 -7.87
C TRP A 59 -1.86 -3.57 -7.26
N LEU A 60 -2.89 -3.41 -6.43
CA LEU A 60 -3.65 -4.52 -5.84
C LEU A 60 -4.42 -5.33 -6.88
N ALA A 61 -5.02 -4.68 -7.89
CA ALA A 61 -5.80 -5.33 -8.94
C ALA A 61 -4.98 -6.12 -9.96
N LYS A 62 -3.67 -5.87 -10.09
CA LYS A 62 -2.80 -6.66 -10.98
C LYS A 62 -2.59 -8.07 -10.44
N ASP A 63 -3.11 -9.10 -11.09
CA ASP A 63 -2.72 -10.47 -10.76
C ASP A 63 -1.25 -10.71 -11.12
N TYR A 64 -0.51 -11.37 -10.22
CA TYR A 64 0.90 -11.74 -10.36
C TYR A 64 1.05 -13.23 -10.10
#